data_AF-A0A2D6YAR6-F1
#
_entry.id   AF-A0A2D6YAR6-F1
#
_cell.length_a   1.000
_cell.length_b   1.000
_cell.length_c   1.000
_cell.angle_alpha   90.00
_cell.angle_beta   90.00
_cell.angle_gamma   90.00
#
_symmetry.space_group_name_H-M   'P 1'
#
loop_
_entity.id
_entity.type
_entity.pdbx_description
1 polymer ?
#
loop_
_entity_poly.entity_id
_entity_poly.type
_entity_poly.pdbx_seq_one_letter_code
_entity_poly.pdbx_strand_id
1 'polypeptide(L)'
;MPGDMRLSAYRSPTGCAQWENDFMRMLLDTRGGNTKLAKTNRAAPFRYAGLSLYPTNELCPGAKAAGCLDTCLSEAGRGTFPNVRSGRMAKTEYWLNERPAFIAQLRRELHNFAKTCARSGARPAVRLNVLSDIPFERHIDMAGEFAGIQFIDYTKLAARLDKTPENYQLIFSYSGSPKFANQNRKAFRTNAPIAVVFRHGLPRVFKSRPVIDGDRDDIANAFTPGCVIGLRAKGPAVHPPAAGPDFVVNNPDVIGAAS
;
A
#
# COMPACT_ATOMS: atom_id res chain seq x y z
N MET A 1 14.79 -30.48 12.76
CA MET A 1 15.59 -30.40 11.53
C MET A 1 14.73 -29.76 10.45
N PRO A 2 14.93 -28.48 10.10
CA PRO A 2 14.10 -27.79 9.13
C PRO A 2 14.56 -28.11 7.70
N GLY A 3 13.61 -28.52 6.86
CA GLY A 3 13.81 -28.76 5.44
C GLY A 3 13.87 -27.45 4.65
N ASP A 4 15.03 -27.22 4.06
CA ASP A 4 15.41 -26.11 3.19
C ASP A 4 14.60 -26.14 1.88
N MET A 5 13.51 -25.36 1.80
CA MET A 5 12.71 -25.22 0.58
C MET A 5 13.36 -24.14 -0.29
N ARG A 6 14.42 -24.55 -1.00
CA ARG A 6 15.11 -23.73 -2.01
C ARG A 6 14.13 -23.36 -3.12
N LEU A 7 14.07 -22.07 -3.42
CA LEU A 7 13.51 -21.52 -4.66
C LEU A 7 14.08 -22.29 -5.84
N SER A 8 13.25 -23.08 -6.53
CA SER A 8 13.66 -23.74 -7.76
C SER A 8 13.90 -22.68 -8.81
N ALA A 9 15.17 -22.49 -9.17
CA ALA A 9 15.58 -21.65 -10.27
C ALA A 9 14.91 -22.15 -11.57
N TYR A 10 13.99 -21.34 -12.10
CA TYR A 10 13.51 -21.51 -13.47
C TYR A 10 14.66 -21.06 -14.40
N ARG A 11 15.52 -22.01 -14.79
CA ARG A 11 16.52 -21.77 -15.83
C ARG A 11 15.84 -21.94 -17.19
N SER A 12 15.70 -20.85 -17.94
CA SER A 12 15.33 -20.91 -19.35
C SER A 12 16.51 -21.46 -20.17
N PRO A 13 16.30 -22.47 -21.02
CA PRO A 13 17.35 -23.03 -21.85
C PRO A 13 17.42 -22.27 -23.18
N THR A 14 18.06 -21.11 -23.20
CA THR A 14 18.64 -20.47 -24.40
C THR A 14 19.30 -19.16 -23.97
N GLY A 15 20.59 -19.03 -24.27
CA GLY A 15 21.39 -17.84 -23.97
C GLY A 15 20.89 -16.61 -24.71
N CYS A 16 21.23 -15.46 -24.14
CA CYS A 16 21.32 -14.12 -24.75
C CYS A 16 20.22 -13.68 -25.73
N ALA A 17 19.58 -12.55 -25.41
CA ALA A 17 18.69 -11.73 -26.26
C ALA A 17 17.23 -12.17 -26.42
N GLN A 18 16.41 -11.98 -25.37
CA GLN A 18 14.95 -11.81 -25.51
C GLN A 18 14.33 -10.77 -24.53
N TRP A 19 15.13 -9.86 -23.95
CA TRP A 19 14.63 -8.79 -23.08
C TRP A 19 14.35 -7.46 -23.80
N GLU A 20 14.35 -7.45 -25.14
CA GLU A 20 14.44 -6.19 -25.90
C GLU A 20 13.17 -5.71 -26.60
N ASN A 21 12.05 -6.44 -26.61
CA ASN A 21 10.87 -6.02 -27.38
C ASN A 21 9.51 -6.34 -26.75
N ASP A 22 9.32 -5.95 -25.49
CA ASP A 22 7.99 -5.91 -24.88
C ASP A 22 7.81 -4.57 -24.15
N PHE A 23 7.49 -3.51 -24.90
CA PHE A 23 6.77 -2.33 -24.42
C PHE A 23 7.19 -1.86 -23.01
N MET A 24 8.40 -1.29 -22.88
CA MET A 24 8.96 -0.63 -21.67
C MET A 24 8.02 -0.68 -20.45
N ARG A 25 8.11 -1.74 -19.63
CA ARG A 25 7.16 -2.00 -18.53
C ARG A 25 7.16 -0.84 -17.53
N MET A 26 6.26 0.13 -17.74
CA MET A 26 6.11 1.29 -16.87
C MET A 26 5.89 0.81 -15.42
N LEU A 27 6.62 1.40 -14.48
CA LEU A 27 6.47 1.14 -13.05
C LEU A 27 5.18 1.77 -12.53
N LEU A 28 4.96 3.04 -12.84
CA LEU A 28 3.83 3.85 -12.41
C LEU A 28 2.63 3.68 -13.33
N ASP A 29 1.49 3.34 -12.72
CA ASP A 29 0.20 3.52 -13.37
C ASP A 29 -0.29 4.95 -13.14
N THR A 30 -0.36 5.72 -14.23
CA THR A 30 -0.76 7.14 -14.26
C THR A 30 -2.08 7.38 -15.01
N ARG A 31 -2.71 6.30 -15.48
CA ARG A 31 -3.90 6.32 -16.35
C ARG A 31 -5.13 5.68 -15.69
N GLY A 32 -5.01 5.19 -14.46
CA GLY A 32 -6.12 4.59 -13.72
C GLY A 32 -6.42 3.15 -14.16
N GLY A 33 -5.44 2.44 -14.72
CA GLY A 33 -5.56 0.99 -14.99
C GLY A 33 -5.75 0.18 -13.69
N ASN A 34 -5.39 0.75 -12.56
CA ASN A 34 -5.58 0.24 -11.23
C ASN A 34 -6.85 0.86 -10.62
N THR A 35 -7.87 0.02 -10.48
CA THR A 35 -9.19 0.39 -9.93
C THR A 35 -9.15 1.06 -8.57
N LYS A 36 -8.08 0.85 -7.77
CA LYS A 36 -7.89 1.57 -6.51
C LYS A 36 -7.60 3.05 -6.75
N LEU A 37 -6.73 3.35 -7.72
CA LEU A 37 -6.35 4.71 -8.11
C LEU A 37 -7.49 5.44 -8.85
N ALA A 38 -8.31 4.70 -9.61
CA ALA A 38 -9.42 5.25 -10.38
C ALA A 38 -10.61 5.77 -9.54
N LYS A 39 -10.63 5.50 -8.22
CA LYS A 39 -11.63 6.08 -7.30
C LYS A 39 -11.25 7.51 -6.90
N THR A 40 -9.98 7.73 -6.59
CA THR A 40 -9.42 9.04 -6.23
C THR A 40 -9.47 10.04 -7.38
N ASN A 41 -9.22 9.60 -8.62
CA ASN A 41 -9.21 10.49 -9.81
C ASN A 41 -10.59 11.06 -10.22
N ARG A 42 -11.69 10.67 -9.57
CA ARG A 42 -13.05 11.13 -9.95
C ARG A 42 -13.52 12.39 -9.24
N ALA A 43 -12.80 12.90 -8.25
CA ALA A 43 -13.32 13.95 -7.36
C ALA A 43 -12.34 15.06 -6.94
N ALA A 44 -11.13 15.15 -7.50
CA ALA A 44 -10.11 16.04 -6.94
C ALA A 44 -9.30 16.81 -8.00
N PRO A 45 -8.71 17.99 -7.68
CA PRO A 45 -7.75 18.69 -8.54
C PRO A 45 -6.40 17.96 -8.65
N PHE A 46 -6.36 16.69 -8.25
CA PHE A 46 -5.17 15.86 -8.24
C PHE A 46 -5.20 14.85 -9.39
N ARG A 47 -4.06 14.66 -10.01
CA ARG A 47 -3.79 13.48 -10.82
C ARG A 47 -3.08 12.48 -9.93
N TYR A 48 -3.60 11.26 -9.86
CA TYR A 48 -3.07 10.21 -9.00
C TYR A 48 -2.29 9.16 -9.81
N ALA A 49 -1.10 8.81 -9.34
CA ALA A 49 -0.31 7.69 -9.85
C ALA A 49 0.01 6.68 -8.76
N GLY A 50 0.29 5.44 -9.15
CA GLY A 50 0.67 4.44 -8.16
C GLY A 50 1.52 3.30 -8.69
N LEU A 51 2.29 2.72 -7.77
CA LEU A 51 3.16 1.58 -8.01
C LEU A 51 2.64 0.36 -7.24
N SER A 52 2.41 -0.74 -7.97
CA SER A 52 1.93 -1.99 -7.40
C SER A 52 2.96 -3.08 -7.66
N LEU A 53 3.76 -3.39 -6.65
CA LEU A 53 4.59 -4.59 -6.60
C LEU A 53 3.77 -5.78 -6.08
N TYR A 54 4.24 -7.00 -6.30
CA TYR A 54 3.69 -8.18 -5.65
C TYR A 54 4.18 -8.24 -4.20
N PRO A 55 3.28 -8.39 -3.21
CA PRO A 55 3.66 -8.39 -1.79
C PRO A 55 4.51 -9.61 -1.45
N THR A 56 5.58 -9.40 -0.69
CA THR A 56 6.38 -10.47 -0.08
C THR A 56 6.70 -10.08 1.36
N ASN A 57 7.24 -11.00 2.16
CA ASN A 57 7.71 -10.67 3.51
C ASN A 57 8.88 -9.66 3.50
N GLU A 58 9.65 -9.61 2.42
CA GLU A 58 10.75 -8.65 2.26
C GLU A 58 10.22 -7.25 1.93
N LEU A 59 9.25 -7.15 1.02
CA LEU A 59 8.66 -5.86 0.61
C LEU A 59 7.63 -5.34 1.63
N CYS A 60 7.08 -6.22 2.47
CA CYS A 60 6.11 -5.91 3.52
C CYS A 60 6.58 -6.46 4.88
N PRO A 61 7.63 -5.89 5.50
CA PRO A 61 8.24 -6.44 6.72
C PRO A 61 7.26 -6.55 7.91
N GLY A 62 6.23 -5.69 7.97
CA GLY A 62 5.19 -5.77 9.00
C GLY A 62 4.14 -6.87 8.78
N ALA A 63 4.08 -7.49 7.59
CA ALA A 63 2.98 -8.37 7.19
C ALA A 63 2.91 -9.67 8.02
N LYS A 64 4.06 -10.27 8.34
CA LYS A 64 4.12 -11.50 9.15
C LYS A 64 3.54 -11.30 10.54
N ALA A 65 3.94 -10.22 11.23
CA ALA A 65 3.40 -9.90 12.56
C ALA A 65 1.92 -9.50 12.49
N ALA A 66 1.53 -8.79 11.43
CA ALA A 66 0.15 -8.37 11.22
C ALA A 66 -0.80 -9.49 10.76
N GLY A 67 -0.29 -10.64 10.27
CA GLY A 67 -1.12 -11.75 9.79
C GLY A 67 -1.92 -11.43 8.54
N CYS A 68 -1.43 -10.56 7.64
CA CYS A 68 -2.21 -10.05 6.51
C CYS A 68 -1.74 -10.54 5.13
N LEU A 69 -0.67 -11.34 5.06
CA LEU A 69 -0.10 -11.76 3.77
C LEU A 69 -0.97 -12.85 3.10
N ASP A 70 -1.49 -13.80 3.88
CA ASP A 70 -2.28 -14.93 3.36
C ASP A 70 -3.66 -14.50 2.84
N THR A 71 -4.14 -13.34 3.29
CA THR A 71 -5.41 -12.73 2.89
C THR A 71 -5.16 -11.41 2.16
N CYS A 72 -3.99 -11.27 1.54
CA CYS A 72 -3.59 -10.03 0.92
C CYS A 72 -4.55 -9.63 -0.21
N LEU A 73 -4.71 -8.32 -0.35
CA LEU A 73 -5.45 -7.70 -1.43
C LEU A 73 -4.82 -7.93 -2.82
N SER A 74 -3.65 -8.58 -2.90
CA SER A 74 -3.08 -9.06 -4.17
C SER A 74 -3.99 -10.07 -4.87
N GLU A 75 -4.71 -10.89 -4.10
CA GLU A 75 -5.57 -11.97 -4.59
C GLU A 75 -7.05 -11.55 -4.75
N ALA A 76 -7.32 -10.24 -4.77
CA ALA A 76 -8.68 -9.71 -4.85
C ALA A 76 -8.85 -8.68 -5.98
N GLY A 77 -10.08 -8.53 -6.46
CA GLY A 77 -10.42 -7.61 -7.56
C GLY A 77 -9.61 -7.94 -8.83
N ARG A 78 -9.04 -6.91 -9.48
CA ARG A 78 -8.17 -7.11 -10.67
C ARG A 78 -6.89 -7.90 -10.39
N GLY A 79 -6.57 -8.16 -9.12
CA GLY A 79 -5.39 -8.93 -8.75
C GLY A 79 -5.47 -10.42 -9.06
N THR A 80 -6.68 -10.95 -9.26
CA THR A 80 -6.90 -12.35 -9.65
C THR A 80 -6.53 -12.64 -11.10
N PHE A 81 -6.45 -11.60 -11.96
CA PHE A 81 -6.10 -11.79 -13.36
C PHE A 81 -4.60 -12.14 -13.52
N PRO A 82 -4.26 -13.22 -14.25
CA PRO A 82 -2.88 -13.68 -14.38
C PRO A 82 -1.91 -12.61 -14.90
N ASN A 83 -2.33 -11.79 -15.87
CA ASN A 83 -1.52 -10.71 -16.43
C ASN A 83 -1.18 -9.62 -15.40
N VAL A 84 -2.13 -9.24 -14.55
CA VAL A 84 -1.91 -8.25 -13.47
C VAL A 84 -0.96 -8.83 -12.43
N ARG A 85 -1.14 -10.11 -12.07
CA ARG A 85 -0.27 -10.81 -11.14
C ARG A 85 1.17 -10.89 -11.67
N SER A 86 1.35 -11.36 -12.90
CA SER A 86 2.67 -11.45 -13.55
C SER A 86 3.34 -10.08 -13.66
N GLY A 87 2.59 -9.02 -14.00
CA GLY A 87 3.13 -7.66 -14.04
C GLY A 87 3.61 -7.16 -12.67
N ARG A 88 2.90 -7.47 -11.59
CA ARG A 88 3.33 -7.15 -10.22
C ARG A 88 4.56 -7.96 -9.81
N MET A 89 4.60 -9.25 -10.14
CA MET A 89 5.74 -10.13 -9.83
C MET A 89 7.01 -9.67 -10.55
N ALA A 90 6.92 -9.31 -11.82
CA ALA A 90 8.06 -8.79 -12.57
C ALA A 90 8.60 -7.48 -11.98
N LYS A 91 7.74 -6.59 -11.49
CA LYS A 91 8.17 -5.37 -10.79
C LYS A 91 8.87 -5.69 -9.47
N THR A 92 8.37 -6.68 -8.73
CA THR A 92 9.04 -7.18 -7.51
C THR A 92 10.41 -7.76 -7.83
N GLU A 93 10.51 -8.61 -8.86
CA GLU A 93 11.78 -9.18 -9.30
C GLU A 93 12.78 -8.10 -9.71
N TYR A 94 12.33 -7.10 -10.48
CA TYR A 94 13.17 -5.98 -10.87
C TYR A 94 13.69 -5.17 -9.67
N TRP A 95 12.84 -4.94 -8.65
CA TRP A 95 13.25 -4.31 -7.40
C TRP A 95 14.30 -5.12 -6.63
N LEU A 96 14.16 -6.46 -6.61
CA LEU A 96 15.03 -7.35 -5.85
C LEU A 96 16.40 -7.54 -6.52
N ASN A 97 16.40 -7.70 -7.85
CA ASN A 97 17.58 -8.08 -8.60
C ASN A 97 18.35 -6.88 -9.17
N GLU A 98 17.67 -5.78 -9.51
CA GLU A 98 18.27 -4.63 -10.22
C GLU A 98 17.84 -3.28 -9.62
N ARG A 99 17.87 -3.18 -8.28
CA ARG A 99 17.39 -2.01 -7.53
C ARG A 99 17.88 -0.64 -8.05
N PRO A 100 19.17 -0.44 -8.38
CA PRO A 100 19.61 0.85 -8.91
C PRO A 100 18.92 1.24 -10.22
N ALA A 101 18.73 0.27 -11.12
CA ALA A 101 18.04 0.48 -12.39
C ALA A 101 16.54 0.75 -12.17
N PHE A 102 15.91 0.01 -11.25
CA PHE A 102 14.52 0.25 -10.83
C PHE A 102 14.33 1.68 -10.33
N ILE A 103 15.20 2.15 -9.44
CA ILE A 103 15.12 3.51 -8.89
C ILE A 103 15.34 4.55 -9.99
N ALA A 104 16.31 4.34 -10.88
CA ALA A 104 16.53 5.24 -12.01
C ALA A 104 15.30 5.33 -12.92
N GLN A 105 14.63 4.21 -13.20
CA GLN A 105 13.37 4.20 -13.96
C GLN A 105 12.25 4.90 -13.21
N LEU A 106 12.06 4.61 -11.92
CA LEU A 106 11.04 5.24 -11.09
C LEU A 106 11.21 6.77 -11.08
N ARG A 107 12.43 7.27 -10.91
CA ARG A 107 12.72 8.71 -10.95
C ARG A 107 12.34 9.34 -12.29
N ARG A 108 12.72 8.71 -13.42
CA ARG A 108 12.32 9.19 -14.76
C ARG A 108 10.80 9.25 -14.91
N GLU A 109 10.08 8.23 -14.44
CA GLU A 109 8.63 8.18 -14.53
C GLU A 109 7.94 9.22 -13.62
N LEU A 110 8.47 9.47 -12.42
CA LEU A 110 8.00 10.55 -11.53
C LEU A 110 8.19 11.94 -12.16
N HIS A 111 9.34 12.20 -12.78
CA HIS A 111 9.58 13.45 -13.54
C HIS A 111 8.59 13.63 -14.68
N ASN A 112 8.35 12.56 -15.46
CA ASN A 112 7.38 12.59 -16.55
C ASN A 112 5.95 12.82 -16.05
N PHE A 113 5.61 12.23 -14.91
CA PHE A 113 4.32 12.42 -14.26
C PHE A 113 4.14 13.87 -13.79
N ALA A 114 5.14 14.44 -13.10
CA ALA A 114 5.10 15.84 -12.67
C ALA A 114 4.95 16.80 -13.86
N LYS A 115 5.71 16.60 -14.94
CA LYS A 115 5.57 17.38 -16.20
C LYS A 115 4.17 17.27 -16.80
N THR A 116 3.58 16.08 -16.79
CA THR A 116 2.22 15.86 -17.29
C THR A 116 1.18 16.60 -16.45
N CYS A 117 1.34 16.57 -15.11
CA CYS A 117 0.47 17.29 -14.19
C CYS A 117 0.57 18.81 -14.38
N ALA A 118 1.79 19.34 -14.47
CA ALA A 118 2.03 20.77 -14.75
C ALA A 118 1.36 21.23 -16.06
N ARG A 119 1.51 20.45 -17.14
CA ARG A 119 0.87 20.74 -18.44
C ARG A 119 -0.65 20.72 -18.41
N SER A 120 -1.25 19.96 -17.49
CA SER A 120 -2.71 19.80 -17.38
C SER A 120 -3.31 20.64 -16.25
N GLY A 121 -2.51 21.43 -15.53
CA GLY A 121 -2.97 22.20 -14.37
C GLY A 121 -3.36 21.35 -13.16
N ALA A 122 -3.05 20.04 -13.17
CA ALA A 122 -3.38 19.13 -12.08
C ALA A 122 -2.26 19.09 -11.03
N ARG A 123 -2.61 18.85 -9.76
CA ARG A 123 -1.64 18.61 -8.69
C ARG A 123 -1.22 17.12 -8.69
N PRO A 124 0.09 16.79 -8.72
CA PRO A 124 0.52 15.39 -8.73
C PRO A 124 0.41 14.77 -7.32
N ALA A 125 -0.20 13.59 -7.24
CA ALA A 125 -0.20 12.74 -6.05
C ALA A 125 0.21 11.30 -6.38
N VAL A 126 1.02 10.66 -5.54
CA VAL A 126 1.62 9.35 -5.80
C VAL A 126 1.53 8.43 -4.60
N ARG A 127 1.12 7.18 -4.86
CA ARG A 127 1.18 6.07 -3.89
C ARG A 127 2.12 4.98 -4.39
N LEU A 128 3.33 4.95 -3.84
CA LEU A 128 4.36 4.00 -4.24
C LEU A 128 4.13 2.60 -3.62
N ASN A 129 3.45 2.57 -2.48
CA ASN A 129 3.13 1.36 -1.72
C ASN A 129 1.64 1.01 -1.86
N VAL A 130 1.23 0.61 -3.08
CA VAL A 130 -0.15 0.12 -3.29
C VAL A 130 -0.36 -1.27 -2.68
N LEU A 131 0.66 -2.13 -2.75
CA LEU A 131 0.67 -3.50 -2.20
C LEU A 131 2.02 -3.87 -1.55
N SER A 132 2.90 -2.90 -1.33
CA SER A 132 4.19 -3.05 -0.64
C SER A 132 4.23 -2.15 0.60
N ASP A 133 5.34 -2.16 1.35
CA ASP A 133 5.63 -1.22 2.45
C ASP A 133 7.14 -0.90 2.46
N ILE A 134 7.64 -0.47 1.29
CA ILE A 134 9.04 -0.09 1.06
C ILE A 134 9.24 1.36 1.53
N PRO A 135 10.28 1.67 2.32
CA PRO A 135 10.59 3.03 2.73
C PRO A 135 11.27 3.82 1.59
N PHE A 136 10.51 4.17 0.56
CA PHE A 136 11.01 4.89 -0.63
C PHE A 136 11.66 6.23 -0.30
N GLU A 137 11.31 6.86 0.83
CA GLU A 137 11.96 8.07 1.35
C GLU A 137 13.47 7.90 1.59
N ARG A 138 13.97 6.65 1.64
CA ARG A 138 15.40 6.32 1.76
C ARG A 138 16.10 6.09 0.42
N HIS A 139 15.33 6.10 -0.67
CA HIS A 139 15.80 5.72 -2.01
C HIS A 139 15.61 6.81 -3.06
N ILE A 140 14.68 7.74 -2.82
CA ILE A 140 14.44 8.91 -3.66
C ILE A 140 14.36 10.16 -2.79
N ASP A 141 14.80 11.29 -3.34
CA ASP A 141 14.74 12.57 -2.65
C ASP A 141 13.33 13.19 -2.80
N MET A 142 12.44 12.82 -1.87
CA MET A 142 11.08 13.34 -1.86
C MET A 142 11.01 14.82 -1.49
N ALA A 143 11.92 15.30 -0.63
CA ALA A 143 11.89 16.65 -0.09
C ALA A 143 12.53 17.70 -1.03
N GLY A 144 13.53 17.30 -1.82
CA GLY A 144 14.18 18.13 -2.82
C GLY A 144 13.68 17.82 -4.23
N GLU A 145 14.26 16.80 -4.86
CA GLU A 145 13.98 16.43 -6.26
C GLU A 145 12.48 16.33 -6.60
N PHE A 146 11.67 15.79 -5.68
CA PHE A 146 10.23 15.59 -5.87
C PHE A 146 9.36 16.41 -4.92
N ALA A 147 9.84 17.55 -4.42
CA ALA A 147 9.11 18.42 -3.48
C ALA A 147 7.70 18.81 -3.97
N GLY A 148 7.54 18.96 -5.29
CA GLY A 148 6.26 19.30 -5.93
C GLY A 148 5.25 18.15 -6.03
N ILE A 149 5.61 16.93 -5.63
CA ILE A 149 4.75 15.74 -5.65
C ILE A 149 4.25 15.44 -4.25
N GLN A 150 2.94 15.22 -4.13
CA GLN A 150 2.33 14.73 -2.90
C GLN A 150 2.44 13.21 -2.81
N PHE A 151 3.22 12.69 -1.87
CA PHE A 151 3.30 11.25 -1.63
C PHE A 151 2.36 10.82 -0.51
N ILE A 152 1.67 9.70 -0.69
CA ILE A 152 0.77 9.12 0.30
C ILE A 152 0.93 7.61 0.27
N ASP A 153 1.19 7.00 1.43
CA ASP A 153 1.28 5.54 1.53
C ASP A 153 0.65 5.00 2.82
N TYR A 154 0.36 3.70 2.79
CA TYR A 154 -0.01 2.94 3.98
C TYR A 154 1.23 2.23 4.50
N THR A 155 1.44 2.21 5.81
CA THR A 155 2.57 1.49 6.42
C THR A 155 2.14 0.68 7.64
N LYS A 156 2.79 -0.46 7.87
CA LYS A 156 2.70 -1.24 9.10
C LYS A 156 3.90 -0.99 10.03
N LEU A 157 4.80 -0.09 9.65
CA LEU A 157 6.00 0.22 10.39
C LEU A 157 5.82 1.52 11.18
N ALA A 158 5.41 1.42 12.45
CA ALA A 158 5.18 2.59 13.28
C ALA A 158 6.45 3.46 13.48
N ALA A 159 7.64 2.90 13.26
CA ALA A 159 8.90 3.61 13.34
C ALA A 159 9.13 4.63 12.21
N ARG A 160 8.33 4.59 11.12
CA ARG A 160 8.35 5.54 10.00
C ARG A 160 7.48 6.77 10.24
N LEU A 161 6.51 6.67 11.14
CA LEU A 161 5.59 7.77 11.44
C LEU A 161 6.38 8.96 11.98
N ASP A 162 5.98 10.17 11.56
CA ASP A 162 6.61 11.46 11.92
C ASP A 162 8.09 11.60 11.49
N LYS A 163 8.57 10.74 10.59
CA LYS A 163 9.96 10.77 10.06
C LYS A 163 10.03 10.90 8.54
N THR A 164 8.92 11.32 7.94
CA THR A 164 8.83 11.56 6.49
C THR A 164 8.87 13.06 6.21
N PRO A 165 9.30 13.47 5.01
CA PRO A 165 9.21 14.86 4.57
C PRO A 165 7.78 15.39 4.59
N GLU A 166 7.62 16.72 4.59
CA GLU A 166 6.31 17.38 4.65
C GLU A 166 5.37 16.99 3.51
N ASN A 167 5.91 16.69 2.33
CA ASN A 167 5.14 16.23 1.16
C ASN A 167 4.91 14.71 1.14
N TYR A 168 5.16 13.99 2.24
CA TYR A 168 4.92 12.55 2.33
C TYR A 168 4.13 12.17 3.59
N GLN A 169 2.85 11.86 3.39
CA GLN A 169 1.94 11.45 4.45
C GLN A 169 1.81 9.92 4.52
N LEU A 170 1.91 9.39 5.74
CA LEU A 170 1.71 7.98 6.03
C LEU A 170 0.42 7.74 6.79
N ILE A 171 -0.36 6.77 6.32
CA ILE A 171 -1.49 6.19 7.04
C ILE A 171 -1.02 4.89 7.69
N PHE A 172 -1.07 4.82 9.02
CA PHE A 172 -0.70 3.60 9.71
C PHE A 172 -1.78 2.52 9.55
N SER A 173 -1.40 1.33 9.09
CA SER A 173 -2.32 0.21 8.89
C SER A 173 -2.35 -0.67 10.14
N TYR A 174 -3.44 -0.56 10.90
CA TYR A 174 -3.70 -1.36 12.09
C TYR A 174 -3.85 -2.86 11.74
N SER A 175 -3.47 -3.71 12.70
CA SER A 175 -3.85 -5.13 12.72
C SER A 175 -4.27 -5.53 14.12
N GLY A 176 -5.39 -6.26 14.23
CA GLY A 176 -5.85 -6.89 15.47
C GLY A 176 -4.94 -8.01 16.00
N SER A 177 -3.94 -8.46 15.23
CA SER A 177 -3.01 -9.51 15.64
C SER A 177 -2.30 -9.17 16.95
N PRO A 178 -2.32 -10.07 17.95
CA PRO A 178 -1.57 -9.88 19.20
C PRO A 178 -0.07 -9.66 18.96
N LYS A 179 0.51 -10.32 17.94
CA LYS A 179 1.92 -10.17 17.57
C LYS A 179 2.24 -8.77 17.04
N PHE A 180 1.23 -8.00 16.64
CA PHE A 180 1.35 -6.65 16.11
C PHE A 180 1.06 -5.55 17.15
N ALA A 181 0.67 -5.91 18.38
CA ALA A 181 0.24 -4.96 19.42
C ALA A 181 1.28 -3.87 19.74
N ASN A 182 2.57 -4.19 19.69
CA ASN A 182 3.64 -3.22 19.91
C ASN A 182 3.70 -2.14 18.83
N GLN A 183 3.43 -2.48 17.56
CA GLN A 183 3.35 -1.51 16.47
C GLN A 183 2.14 -0.60 16.65
N ASN A 184 0.99 -1.17 16.97
CA ASN A 184 -0.23 -0.41 17.26
C ASN A 184 0.02 0.59 18.40
N ARG A 185 0.58 0.14 19.54
CA ARG A 185 0.85 1.02 20.69
C ARG A 185 1.75 2.21 20.30
N LYS A 186 2.76 1.98 19.47
CA LYS A 186 3.62 3.07 18.97
C LYS A 186 2.85 4.04 18.08
N ALA A 187 2.07 3.53 17.13
CA ALA A 187 1.30 4.36 16.21
C ALA A 187 0.25 5.23 16.93
N PHE A 188 -0.45 4.68 17.94
CA PHE A 188 -1.44 5.45 18.70
C PHE A 188 -0.85 6.61 19.52
N ARG A 189 0.47 6.65 19.73
CA ARG A 189 1.18 7.78 20.38
C ARG A 189 1.53 8.91 19.41
N THR A 190 1.40 8.68 18.09
CA THR A 190 1.62 9.70 17.05
C THR A 190 0.30 10.34 16.64
N ASN A 191 0.32 11.45 15.91
CA ASN A 191 -0.90 12.03 15.37
C ASN A 191 -1.28 11.49 13.97
N ALA A 192 -0.54 10.51 13.43
CA ALA A 192 -0.81 9.95 12.12
C ALA A 192 -2.21 9.31 12.05
N PRO A 193 -2.91 9.40 10.89
CA PRO A 193 -4.16 8.68 10.66
C PRO A 193 -3.92 7.16 10.74
N ILE A 194 -4.87 6.43 11.32
CA ILE A 194 -4.78 4.98 11.51
C ILE A 194 -5.90 4.29 10.75
N ALA A 195 -5.57 3.51 9.72
CA ALA A 195 -6.54 2.69 9.01
C ALA A 195 -6.82 1.37 9.74
N VAL A 196 -8.11 1.10 9.99
CA VAL A 196 -8.60 -0.10 10.67
C VAL A 196 -9.65 -0.75 9.80
N VAL A 197 -9.51 -2.06 9.56
CA VAL A 197 -10.52 -2.84 8.84
C VAL A 197 -11.52 -3.40 9.85
N PHE A 198 -12.78 -3.00 9.73
CA PHE A 198 -13.86 -3.43 10.61
C PHE A 198 -14.79 -4.47 9.94
N ARG A 199 -15.33 -5.36 10.77
CA ARG A 199 -16.51 -6.20 10.50
C ARG A 199 -17.73 -5.60 11.21
N HIS A 200 -18.92 -5.85 10.66
CA HIS A 200 -20.20 -5.44 11.27
C HIS A 200 -20.40 -3.92 11.38
N GLY A 201 -19.93 -3.18 10.37
CA GLY A 201 -20.06 -1.72 10.30
C GLY A 201 -18.85 -0.97 10.83
N LEU A 202 -18.94 0.36 10.84
CA LEU A 202 -17.90 1.24 11.33
C LEU A 202 -18.36 1.81 12.69
N PRO A 203 -17.56 1.70 13.77
CA PRO A 203 -17.88 2.36 15.03
C PRO A 203 -17.82 3.88 14.90
N ARG A 204 -18.35 4.62 15.88
CA ARG A 204 -18.14 6.07 15.98
C ARG A 204 -16.74 6.43 16.49
N VAL A 205 -16.20 5.63 17.41
CA VAL A 205 -14.91 5.85 18.07
C VAL A 205 -14.16 4.53 18.18
N PHE A 206 -12.85 4.55 17.96
CA PHE A 206 -11.98 3.40 18.19
C PHE A 206 -10.70 3.82 18.91
N LYS A 207 -10.44 3.24 20.08
CA LYS A 207 -9.27 3.55 20.93
C LYS A 207 -9.07 5.07 21.12
N SER A 208 -10.14 5.74 21.52
CA SER A 208 -10.21 7.18 21.79
C SER A 208 -10.00 8.10 20.58
N ARG A 209 -10.11 7.59 19.35
CA ARG A 209 -10.08 8.38 18.12
C ARG A 209 -11.42 8.31 17.39
N PRO A 210 -11.90 9.43 16.80
CA PRO A 210 -13.07 9.39 15.95
C PRO A 210 -12.81 8.53 14.72
N VAL A 211 -13.83 7.81 14.27
CA VAL A 211 -13.75 6.94 13.10
C VAL A 211 -14.47 7.62 11.94
N ILE A 212 -13.80 7.71 10.80
CA ILE A 212 -14.35 8.24 9.55
C ILE A 212 -14.41 7.15 8.48
N ASP A 213 -15.30 7.30 7.49
CA ASP A 213 -15.40 6.35 6.37
C ASP A 213 -14.25 6.56 5.38
N GLY A 214 -13.35 5.58 5.34
CA GLY A 214 -12.14 5.62 4.52
C GLY A 214 -12.30 5.17 3.08
N ASP A 215 -13.47 4.70 2.65
CA ASP A 215 -13.64 4.12 1.31
C ASP A 215 -13.82 5.17 0.19
N ARG A 216 -13.82 6.46 0.55
CA ARG A 216 -14.11 7.59 -0.35
C ARG A 216 -12.87 8.09 -1.10
N ASP A 217 -11.82 8.48 -0.38
CA ASP A 217 -10.65 9.13 -0.96
C ASP A 217 -9.37 8.88 -0.13
N ASP A 218 -8.40 8.20 -0.73
CA ASP A 218 -7.09 7.93 -0.14
C ASP A 218 -6.31 9.22 0.20
N ILE A 219 -6.48 10.30 -0.57
CA ILE A 219 -5.84 11.60 -0.29
C ILE A 219 -6.46 12.21 0.97
N ALA A 220 -7.79 12.35 1.01
CA ALA A 220 -8.46 12.89 2.18
C ALA A 220 -8.09 12.12 3.46
N ASN A 221 -8.07 10.78 3.40
CA ASN A 221 -7.66 9.92 4.52
C ASN A 221 -6.27 10.24 5.07
N ALA A 222 -5.32 10.61 4.20
CA ALA A 222 -3.95 10.93 4.61
C ALA A 222 -3.86 12.26 5.38
N PHE A 223 -4.83 13.15 5.19
CA PHE A 223 -4.89 14.48 5.79
C PHE A 223 -5.93 14.60 6.93
N THR A 224 -6.31 13.49 7.56
CA THR A 224 -7.13 13.50 8.79
C THR A 224 -6.33 13.02 10.00
N PRO A 225 -5.39 13.83 10.51
CA PRO A 225 -4.59 13.47 11.68
C PRO A 225 -5.48 13.21 12.90
N GLY A 226 -5.03 12.33 13.79
CA GLY A 226 -5.76 11.96 15.01
C GLY A 226 -7.01 11.11 14.79
N CYS A 227 -7.36 10.78 13.54
CA CYS A 227 -8.54 9.99 13.20
C CYS A 227 -8.22 8.51 12.93
N VAL A 228 -9.24 7.68 13.05
CA VAL A 228 -9.26 6.31 12.54
C VAL A 228 -9.96 6.28 11.19
N ILE A 229 -9.28 5.79 10.17
CA ILE A 229 -9.82 5.54 8.84
C ILE A 229 -10.50 4.17 8.86
N GLY A 230 -11.82 4.15 9.03
CA GLY A 230 -12.63 2.95 9.04
C GLY A 230 -12.78 2.37 7.64
N LEU A 231 -12.23 1.18 7.41
CA LEU A 231 -12.35 0.44 6.16
C LEU A 231 -13.25 -0.77 6.36
N ARG A 232 -14.10 -1.06 5.39
CA ARG A 232 -14.90 -2.29 5.39
C ARG A 232 -14.05 -3.45 4.88
N ALA A 233 -14.16 -4.60 5.55
CA ALA A 233 -13.54 -5.83 5.05
C ALA A 233 -13.97 -6.11 3.60
N LYS A 234 -13.02 -6.51 2.75
CA LYS A 234 -13.22 -6.80 1.33
C LYS A 234 -12.56 -8.14 0.97
N GLY A 235 -13.09 -8.82 -0.05
CA GLY A 235 -12.52 -10.07 -0.55
C GLY A 235 -12.52 -11.19 0.49
N PRO A 236 -11.45 -12.01 0.57
CA PRO A 236 -11.35 -13.15 1.50
C PRO A 236 -11.52 -12.79 2.99
N ALA A 237 -11.38 -11.51 3.35
CA ALA A 237 -11.56 -11.03 4.72
C ALA A 237 -13.03 -10.93 5.14
N VAL A 238 -14.01 -10.99 4.23
CA VAL A 238 -15.45 -10.87 4.54
C VAL A 238 -15.97 -12.10 5.31
N HIS A 239 -15.67 -13.30 4.82
CA HIS A 239 -16.10 -14.58 5.40
C HIS A 239 -14.88 -15.43 5.76
N PRO A 240 -14.30 -15.24 6.93
CA PRO A 240 -13.20 -16.07 7.35
C PRO A 240 -13.72 -17.43 7.82
N PRO A 241 -12.95 -18.51 7.64
CA PRO A 241 -13.14 -19.70 8.46
C PRO A 241 -13.01 -19.31 9.94
N ALA A 242 -13.68 -20.05 10.83
CA ALA A 242 -14.10 -19.79 12.22
C ALA A 242 -13.27 -18.87 13.16
N ALA A 243 -12.05 -18.45 12.80
CA ALA A 243 -11.19 -17.53 13.55
C ALA A 243 -10.94 -16.13 12.91
N GLY A 244 -11.29 -15.84 11.64
CA GLY A 244 -10.90 -14.53 11.08
C GLY A 244 -9.42 -14.43 10.70
N PRO A 245 -9.01 -13.67 9.67
CA PRO A 245 -7.67 -13.13 9.69
C PRO A 245 -7.56 -12.15 10.87
N ASP A 246 -6.58 -12.39 11.74
CA ASP A 246 -6.33 -11.66 12.99
C ASP A 246 -6.27 -10.14 12.84
N PHE A 247 -6.01 -9.62 11.62
CA PHE A 247 -5.91 -8.18 11.40
C PHE A 247 -7.25 -7.44 11.42
N VAL A 248 -8.38 -8.14 11.21
CA VAL A 248 -9.70 -7.51 11.10
C VAL A 248 -10.35 -7.39 12.48
N VAL A 249 -10.96 -6.24 12.75
CA VAL A 249 -11.54 -5.89 14.05
C VAL A 249 -13.06 -5.96 14.00
N ASN A 250 -13.71 -6.53 15.04
CA ASN A 250 -15.16 -6.44 15.16
C ASN A 250 -15.57 -5.03 15.59
N ASN A 251 -16.66 -4.51 15.02
CA ASN A 251 -17.22 -3.23 15.45
C ASN A 251 -17.60 -3.29 16.95
N PRO A 252 -16.93 -2.51 17.83
CA PRO A 252 -17.21 -2.54 19.26
C PRO A 252 -18.62 -2.03 19.59
N ASP A 253 -19.19 -1.15 18.77
CA ASP A 253 -20.51 -0.54 19.02
C ASP A 253 -21.64 -1.59 18.91
N VAL A 254 -21.42 -2.71 18.21
CA VAL A 254 -22.41 -3.79 18.04
C VAL A 254 -22.33 -4.80 19.18
N ILE A 255 -21.18 -4.94 19.84
CA ILE A 255 -20.98 -5.88 20.95
C ILE A 255 -21.61 -5.34 22.25
N GLY A 256 -21.71 -4.01 22.40
CA GLY A 256 -22.36 -3.37 23.56
C GLY A 256 -23.89 -3.40 23.57
N ALA A 257 -24.54 -3.89 22.51
CA ALA A 257 -26.01 -3.97 22.41
C ALA A 257 -26.59 -5.30 22.93
N ALA A 258 -25.74 -6.23 23.37
CA ALA A 258 -26.12 -7.48 24.02
C ALA A 258 -25.55 -7.52 25.44
N SER A 259 -26.11 -6.68 26.32
CA SER A 259 -25.97 -6.78 27.78
C SER A 259 -27.35 -6.65 28.41
#